data_AF-A0A5U9VU31-F1
#
_entry.id   AF-A0A5U9VU31-F1
#
_cell.length_a   1.000
_cell.length_b   1.000
_cell.length_c   1.000
_cell.angle_alpha   90.00
_cell.angle_beta   90.00
_cell.angle_gamma   90.00
#
_symmetry.space_group_name_H-M   'P 1'
#
loop_
_entity.id
_entity.type
_entity.pdbx_description
1 polymer ?
#
loop_
_entity_poly.entity_id
_entity_poly.type
_entity_poly.pdbx_seq_one_letter_code
_entity_poly.pdbx_strand_id
1 'polypeptide(L)'
;WGRGEYSVVALKVRNTASGKVVTDPRALTGRFVAATFQHRWLGPVGQPEDTTTLYLVMQGRPETAFIAEPAVAASATTGKGGKR
;
A
#
# COMPACT_ATOMS: atom_id res chain seq x y z
N TRP A 1 0.12 15.39 8.82
CA TRP A 1 0.98 16.29 9.63
C TRP A 1 2.06 16.86 8.72
N GLY A 2 2.65 18.00 9.02
CA GLY A 2 3.75 18.53 8.21
C GLY A 2 4.54 19.63 8.91
N ARG A 3 5.77 19.85 8.46
CA ARG A 3 6.66 20.92 8.91
C ARG A 3 7.51 21.40 7.73
N GLY A 4 7.41 22.69 7.42
CA GLY A 4 8.07 23.27 6.25
C GLY A 4 7.64 22.58 4.96
N GLU A 5 8.62 22.19 4.15
CA GLU A 5 8.40 21.47 2.89
C GLU A 5 8.08 19.99 3.06
N TYR A 6 8.02 19.45 4.29
CA TYR A 6 7.81 18.02 4.52
C TYR A 6 6.42 17.71 5.07
N SER A 7 5.81 16.68 4.51
CA SER A 7 4.56 16.08 4.97
C SER A 7 4.80 14.69 5.52
N VAL A 8 4.01 14.33 6.53
CA VAL A 8 3.91 12.98 7.07
C VAL A 8 2.48 12.51 7.04
N VAL A 9 2.32 11.28 6.55
CA VAL A 9 1.06 10.55 6.49
C VAL A 9 1.23 9.19 7.16
N ALA A 10 0.16 8.75 7.83
CA ALA A 10 0.05 7.43 8.40
C ALA A 10 -0.96 6.64 7.56
N LEU A 11 -0.55 5.48 7.08
CA LEU A 11 -1.36 4.59 6.24
C LEU A 11 -1.60 3.29 6.98
N LYS A 12 -2.84 2.80 6.91
CA LYS A 12 -3.13 1.41 7.27
C LYS A 12 -2.72 0.51 6.11
N VAL A 13 -1.80 -0.40 6.38
CA VAL A 13 -1.35 -1.42 5.42
C VAL A 13 -1.86 -2.76 5.91
N ARG A 14 -2.49 -3.52 5.00
CA ARG A 14 -3.02 -4.85 5.29
C ARG A 14 -2.42 -5.87 4.33
N ASN A 15 -1.92 -6.97 4.87
CA ASN A 15 -1.52 -8.12 4.10
C ASN A 15 -2.76 -8.89 3.61
N THR A 16 -2.89 -9.02 2.30
CA THR A 16 -3.98 -9.77 1.66
C THR A 16 -3.57 -11.19 1.26
N ALA A 17 -2.30 -11.56 1.44
CA ALA A 17 -1.79 -12.89 1.14
C ALA A 17 -2.04 -13.88 2.30
N SER A 18 -2.07 -15.16 1.98
CA SER A 18 -2.15 -16.26 2.97
C SER A 18 -0.84 -16.52 3.70
N GLY A 19 0.26 -15.89 3.27
CA GLY A 19 1.60 -16.05 3.87
C GLY A 19 2.06 -14.81 4.63
N LYS A 20 3.09 -14.98 5.45
CA LYS A 20 3.77 -13.89 6.15
C LYS A 20 4.53 -13.01 5.16
N VAL A 21 4.45 -11.69 5.32
CA VAL A 21 5.23 -10.71 4.55
C VAL A 21 6.20 -9.98 5.47
N VAL A 22 7.47 -9.89 5.07
CA VAL A 22 8.46 -9.05 5.76
C VAL A 22 8.36 -7.65 5.19
N THR A 23 8.16 -6.65 6.04
CA THR A 23 8.06 -5.26 5.60
C THR A 23 9.47 -4.69 5.41
N ASP A 24 9.77 -4.18 4.22
CA ASP A 24 10.98 -3.41 3.96
C ASP A 24 10.60 -2.02 3.43
N PRO A 25 10.87 -0.93 4.17
CA PRO A 25 10.67 0.44 3.69
C PRO A 25 11.33 0.73 2.34
N ARG A 26 12.42 0.02 2.00
CA ARG A 26 13.17 0.19 0.76
C ARG A 26 12.51 -0.44 -0.45
N ALA A 27 11.57 -1.37 -0.23
CA ALA A 27 10.79 -1.98 -1.30
C ALA A 27 9.60 -1.10 -1.76
N LEU A 28 9.37 0.04 -1.10
CA LEU A 28 8.29 0.96 -1.45
C LEU A 28 8.61 1.76 -2.70
N THR A 29 7.67 1.77 -3.65
CA THR A 29 7.75 2.59 -4.86
C THR A 29 7.08 3.94 -4.64
N GLY A 30 7.78 5.04 -4.94
CA GLY A 30 7.26 6.39 -4.84
C GLY A 30 8.36 7.40 -4.56
N ARG A 31 7.97 8.67 -4.34
CA ARG A 31 8.90 9.74 -3.99
C ARG A 31 8.84 10.01 -2.49
N PHE A 32 9.49 9.15 -1.71
CA PHE A 32 9.53 9.23 -0.25
C PHE A 32 10.91 9.62 0.24
N VAL A 33 10.95 10.48 1.27
CA VAL A 33 12.17 10.90 1.96
C VAL A 33 12.55 9.88 3.03
N ALA A 34 11.55 9.36 3.74
CA ALA A 34 11.71 8.31 4.74
C ALA A 34 10.41 7.51 4.90
N ALA A 35 10.54 6.28 5.37
CA ALA A 35 9.42 5.38 5.62
C ALA A 35 9.72 4.47 6.81
N THR A 36 8.72 4.19 7.63
CA THR A 36 8.83 3.19 8.71
C THR A 36 7.50 2.48 8.96
N PHE A 37 7.59 1.17 9.20
CA PHE A 37 6.45 0.35 9.61
C PHE A 37 6.49 0.16 11.13
N GLN A 38 5.32 0.15 11.78
CA GLN A 38 5.23 -0.20 13.21
C GLN A 38 5.69 -1.64 13.46
N HIS A 39 5.31 -2.58 12.59
CA HIS A 39 5.72 -3.97 12.67
C HIS A 39 6.65 -4.34 11.52
N ARG A 40 7.70 -5.13 11.81
CA ARG A 40 8.68 -5.60 10.81
C ARG A 40 8.13 -6.69 9.88
N TRP A 41 6.95 -7.23 10.18
CA TRP A 41 6.30 -8.26 9.40
C TRP A 41 4.79 -8.22 9.60
N LEU A 42 4.05 -8.77 8.63
CA LEU A 42 2.60 -8.95 8.69
C LEU A 42 2.27 -10.42 8.58
N GLY A 43 1.33 -10.86 9.41
CA GLY A 43 0.77 -12.21 9.41
C GLY A 43 -0.13 -12.46 8.20
N PRO A 44 -0.58 -13.71 8.01
CA PRO A 44 -1.57 -14.06 6.99
C PRO A 44 -2.85 -13.23 7.09
N VAL A 45 -3.51 -13.02 5.96
CA VAL A 45 -4.82 -12.36 5.88
C VAL A 45 -5.81 -12.93 6.90
N GLY A 46 -6.49 -12.04 7.62
CA GLY A 46 -7.50 -12.40 8.63
C GLY A 46 -6.96 -12.63 10.04
N GLN A 47 -5.63 -12.63 10.22
CA GLN A 47 -5.01 -12.66 11.54
C GLN A 47 -4.85 -11.24 12.11
N PRO A 48 -4.79 -11.07 13.44
CA PRO A 48 -4.56 -9.76 14.06
C PRO A 48 -3.27 -9.08 13.60
N GLU A 49 -2.27 -9.86 13.21
CA GLU A 49 -0.98 -9.38 12.72
C GLU A 49 -0.99 -9.05 11.23
N ASP A 50 -2.13 -9.19 10.52
CA ASP A 50 -2.25 -8.88 9.08
C ASP A 50 -2.16 -7.37 8.79
N THR A 51 -2.24 -6.52 9.80
CA THR A 51 -2.35 -5.07 9.67
C THR A 51 -1.24 -4.35 10.43
N THR A 52 -0.70 -3.29 9.83
CA THR A 52 0.23 -2.34 10.48
C THR A 52 -0.06 -0.91 10.04
N THR A 53 0.46 0.05 10.80
CA THR A 53 0.61 1.42 10.32
C THR A 53 1.96 1.58 9.62
N LEU A 54 1.95 2.25 8.47
CA LEU A 54 3.12 2.74 7.74
C LEU A 54 3.14 4.27 7.84
N TYR A 55 4.25 4.83 8.30
CA TYR A 55 4.50 6.26 8.29
C TYR A 55 5.39 6.62 7.11
N LEU A 56 4.95 7.57 6.29
CA LEU A 56 5.70 8.07 5.14
C LEU A 56 6.01 9.53 5.32
N VAL A 57 7.27 9.89 5.10
CA VAL A 57 7.75 11.26 5.00
C VAL A 57 8.03 11.57 3.53
N MET A 58 7.59 12.73 3.10
CA MET A 58 7.72 13.14 1.71
C MET A 58 7.78 14.66 1.61
N GLN A 59 8.41 15.17 0.55
CA GLN A 59 8.46 16.61 0.29
C GLN A 59 7.19 17.04 -0.46
N GLY A 60 6.66 18.21 -0.11
CA GLY A 60 5.42 18.75 -0.65
C GLY A 60 4.19 18.03 -0.12
N ARG A 61 3.14 17.98 -0.93
CA ARG A 61 1.81 17.52 -0.52
C ARG A 61 1.58 16.02 -0.82
N PRO A 62 0.95 15.26 0.09
CA PRO A 62 0.66 13.82 -0.05
C PRO A 62 0.12 13.39 -1.40
N GLU A 63 -0.86 14.14 -1.89
CA GLU A 63 -1.55 13.94 -3.17
C GLU A 63 -0.62 13.83 -4.40
N THR A 64 0.62 14.31 -4.31
CA THR A 64 1.59 14.31 -5.43
C THR A 64 2.71 13.27 -5.32
N ALA A 65 2.83 12.54 -4.22
CA ALA A 65 3.91 11.54 -4.07
C ALA A 65 3.43 10.09 -4.13
N PHE A 66 2.14 9.85 -3.94
CA PHE A 66 1.56 8.54 -4.20
C PHE A 66 1.45 8.31 -5.71
N ILE A 67 1.89 7.14 -6.14
CA ILE A 67 1.59 6.66 -7.50
C ILE A 67 0.14 6.18 -7.45
N ALA A 68 -0.67 6.60 -8.43
CA ALA A 68 -2.03 6.11 -8.56
C ALA A 68 -2.03 4.58 -8.61
N GLU A 69 -3.00 3.95 -7.94
CA GLU A 69 -3.17 2.51 -8.03
C GLU A 69 -3.28 2.12 -9.51
N PRO A 70 -2.50 1.14 -9.99
CA PRO A 70 -2.70 0.62 -11.34
C PRO A 70 -4.15 0.15 -11.41
N ALA A 71 -4.94 0.71 -12.34
CA ALA A 71 -6.33 0.33 -12.51
C ALA A 71 -6.40 -1.19 -12.58
N VAL A 72 -7.03 -1.82 -11.59
CA VAL A 72 -7.23 -3.26 -11.58
C VAL A 72 -7.96 -3.56 -12.87
N ALA A 73 -7.25 -4.18 -13.82
CA ALA A 73 -7.84 -4.58 -15.09
C ALA A 73 -9.02 -5.47 -14.72
N ALA A 74 -10.24 -4.93 -14.84
CA ALA A 74 -11.45 -5.67 -14.59
C ALA A 74 -11.35 -6.92 -15.45
N SER A 75 -11.33 -8.08 -14.79
CA SER A 75 -11.34 -9.37 -15.48
C SER A 75 -12.53 -9.36 -16.43
N ALA A 76 -12.25 -9.24 -17.73
CA ALA A 76 -13.23 -9.32 -18.77
C ALA A 76 -13.82 -10.73 -18.72
N THR A 77 -14.99 -10.88 -18.08
CA THR A 77 -15.82 -12.07 -18.26
C THR A 77 -16.32 -12.05 -19.70
N THR A 78 -15.55 -12.64 -20.61
CA THR A 78 -16.00 -13.01 -21.94
C THR A 78 -17.08 -14.08 -21.79
N GLY A 79 -18.34 -13.65 -21.67
CA GLY A 79 -19.51 -14.48 -21.87
C GLY A 79 -19.67 -14.78 -23.37
N LYS A 80 -19.00 -15.85 -23.82
CA LYS A 80 -19.13 -16.40 -25.17
C LYS A 80 -20.43 -17.22 -25.29
N GLY A 81 -21.39 -16.71 -26.07
CA GLY A 81 -22.26 -17.50 -26.95
C GLY A 81 -23.46 -18.24 -26.34
N GLY A 82 -24.65 -17.94 -26.86
CA GLY A 82 -25.86 -18.75 -26.67
C GLY A 82 -26.97 -18.35 -27.63
N LYS A 83 -26.85 -18.75 -28.91
CA LYS A 83 -28.00 -18.85 -29.85
C LYS A 83 -28.97 -19.90 -29.30
N ARG A 84 -30.22 -19.52 -29.01
CA ARG A 84 -31.43 -20.35 -29.19
C ARG A 84 -32.60 -19.44 -29.51
#